data_AF-A0A534R3E3-F1
#
_entry.id   AF-A0A534R3E3-F1
#
_cell.length_a   1.000
_cell.length_b   1.000
_cell.length_c   1.000
_cell.angle_alpha   90.00
_cell.angle_beta   90.00
_cell.angle_gamma   90.00
#
_symmetry.space_group_name_H-M   'P 1'
#
loop_
_entity.id
_entity.type
_entity.pdbx_description
1 polymer ?
#
loop_
_entity_poly.entity_id
_entity_poly.type
_entity_poly.pdbx_seq_one_letter_code
_entity_poly.pdbx_strand_id
1 'polypeptide(L)' 'MAKNLVIVESPAKAKTLGKYLGRNYQVKASVGHVMDLPKS' A
#
# COMPACT_ATOMS: atom_id res chain seq x y z
N MET A 1 10.38 -11.64 -13.53
CA MET A 1 10.13 -10.20 -13.70
C MET A 1 9.97 -9.56 -12.32
N ALA A 2 10.52 -8.37 -12.12
CA ALA A 2 10.27 -7.60 -10.91
C ALA A 2 8.78 -7.24 -10.82
N LYS A 3 8.17 -7.40 -9.64
CA LYS A 3 6.78 -6.99 -9.40
C LYS A 3 6.79 -5.51 -9.00
N ASN A 4 5.90 -4.73 -9.60
CA ASN A 4 5.80 -3.30 -9.31
C ASN A 4 5.17 -3.11 -7.93
N LEU A 5 5.82 -2.35 -7.04
CA LEU A 5 5.30 -2.07 -5.70
C LEU A 5 4.34 -0.88 -5.73
N VAL A 6 3.16 -1.06 -5.15
CA VAL A 6 2.14 -0.01 -4.98
C VAL A 6 1.83 0.10 -3.50
N ILE A 7 1.95 1.30 -2.94
CA ILE A 7 1.67 1.58 -1.53
C ILE A 7 0.39 2.42 -1.45
N VAL A 8 -0.53 2.03 -0.56
CA VAL A 8 -1.81 2.72 -0.30
C VAL A 8 -1.98 2.95 1.19
N GLU A 9 -2.85 3.86 1.61
CA GLU A 9 -2.95 4.24 3.03
C GLU A 9 -3.69 3.22 3.91
N SER A 10 -4.65 2.47 3.35
CA SER A 10 -5.51 1.57 4.12
C SER A 10 -5.45 0.10 3.64
N PRO A 11 -5.55 -0.88 4.55
CA PRO A 11 -5.60 -2.30 4.20
C PRO A 11 -6.79 -2.67 3.29
N ALA A 12 -7.92 -1.97 3.45
CA ALA A 12 -9.11 -2.17 2.62
C ALA A 12 -8.82 -1.84 1.15
N LYS A 13 -8.19 -0.69 0.87
CA LYS A 13 -7.78 -0.31 -0.49
C LYS A 13 -6.79 -1.31 -1.09
N ALA A 14 -5.83 -1.80 -0.31
CA ALA A 14 -4.86 -2.78 -0.79
C ALA A 14 -5.54 -4.08 -1.25
N LYS A 15 -6.54 -4.57 -0.50
CA LYS A 15 -7.34 -5.74 -0.89
C LYS A 15 -8.13 -5.52 -2.17
N THR A 16 -8.72 -4.34 -2.34
CA THR A 16 -9.50 -4.00 -3.53
C THR A 16 -8.60 -3.84 -4.77
N LEU A 17 -7.53 -3.05 -4.68
CA LEU A 17 -6.60 -2.84 -5.80
C LEU A 17 -5.86 -4.12 -6.21
N GLY A 18 -5.54 -5.00 -5.25
CA GLY A 18 -4.90 -6.28 -5.55
C GLY A 18 -5.75 -7.17 -6.47
N LYS A 19 -7.08 -7.06 -6.41
CA LYS A 19 -8.00 -7.78 -7.32
C LYS A 19 -7.97 -7.21 -8.73
N TYR A 20 -7.76 -5.90 -8.88
CA TYR A 20 -7.77 -5.23 -10.19
C TYR A 20 -6.42 -5.30 -10.91
N LEU A 21 -5.30 -5.12 -10.18
CA LEU A 21 -3.96 -5.05 -10.77
C LEU A 21 -3.34 -6.44 -11.05
N GLY A 22 -3.82 -7.48 -10.36
CA GLY A 22 -3.36 -8.85 -10.57
C GLY A 22 -1.92 -9.10 -10.08
N ARG A 23 -1.30 -10.18 -10.59
CA ARG A 23 -0.05 -10.76 -10.04
C ARG A 23 1.23 -10.00 -10.38
N ASN A 24 1.16 -9.02 -11.28
CA ASN A 24 2.30 -8.19 -11.70
C ASN A 24 2.62 -7.07 -10.70
N TYR A 25 1.68 -6.79 -9.79
CA TYR A 25 1.81 -5.75 -8.78
C TYR A 25 1.83 -6.35 -7.39
N GLN A 26 2.67 -5.78 -6.52
CA GLN A 26 2.64 -6.03 -5.09
C GLN A 26 2.01 -4.81 -4.42
N VAL A 27 0.81 -4.96 -3.86
CA VAL A 27 0.09 -3.87 -3.20
C VAL A 27 0.25 -4.01 -1.68
N LYS A 28 0.73 -2.96 -1.00
CA LYS A 28 0.89 -2.92 0.47
C LYS A 28 0.22 -1.69 1.05
N ALA A 29 -0.26 -1.80 2.29
CA ALA A 29 -0.83 -0.66 3.02
C ALA A 29 0.21 -0.02 3.94
N SER A 30 0.23 1.32 4.05
CA SER A 30 1.04 2.06 5.01
C SER A 30 0.43 2.09 6.41
N VAL A 31 -0.89 1.79 6.52
CA VAL A 31 -1.64 1.77 7.78
C VAL A 31 -1.60 3.14 8.49
N GLY A 32 -1.67 4.21 7.69
CA GLY A 32 -1.61 5.59 8.17
C GLY A 32 -0.24 6.26 7.96
N HIS A 33 0.06 7.25 8.79
CA HIS A 33 1.31 8.03 8.75
C HIS A 33 2.48 7.16 9.20
N VAL A 34 3.52 7.08 8.37
CA VAL A 34 4.74 6.32 8.67
C VAL A 34 5.72 7.14 9.52
N MET A 35 5.69 8.46 9.38
CA MET A 35 6.49 9.38 10.16
C MET A 35 5.62 10.58 10.53
N ASP A 36 5.76 11.02 11.77
CA ASP A 36 5.15 12.24 12.29
C ASP A 36 6.24 13.06 12.97
N LEU A 37 5.99 14.37 13.11
CA LEU A 37 6.89 15.25 13.84
C LEU A 37 6.80 14.95 15.34
N PRO A 38 7.87 15.22 16.12
CA PRO A 38 7.80 15.12 17.57
C PRO A 38 6.67 16.02 18.09
N LYS A 39 5.83 15.47 18.97
CA LYS A 39 4.72 16.21 19.58
C LYS A 39 5.30 17.24 20.55
N SER A 40 4.83 18.48 20.42
CA SER A 40 5.21 19.63 21.25
C SER A 40 4.87 19.44 22.73
#